data_AF-A0A9Q8PH36-F1
#
_entry.id   AF-A0A9Q8PH36-F1
#
_cell.length_a   1.000
_cell.length_b   1.000
_cell.length_c   1.000
_cell.angle_alpha   90.00
_cell.angle_beta   90.00
_cell.angle_gamma   90.00
#
_symmetry.space_group_name_H-M   'P 1'
#
loop_
_entity.id
_entity.type
_entity.pdbx_description
1 polymer ?
#
loop_
_entity_poly.entity_id
_entity_poly.type
_entity_poly.pdbx_seq_one_letter_code
_entity_poly.pdbx_strand_id
1 'polypeptide(L)'
;MTLRLLITKAIGKMAAMNTPFQFRLMDLPNELIAHIIDQIDSIKAVRRLSRTCRRIQHLAEPLLYRRIQLRTGCDVDQIITAVSSRPERAAAIRFLDIPCDDTYPQNHAAVGALLKGASGLRELMFESPECNSTDFEDEEEWQAMTDELFEPFEWAVASISPTVHTRPLQKLKKFTLHMNGADSPYWTIDSRSIALLLHPSLTHLRMSCVNILDNILEDVHQKEKTPLKHLELEECNITHGGLHGILSLQTALEELSLGENCHNIQHFGDDIDAASNHLFQMDPQTTVAALKQQKHSLRVLTYVTTETYYQHLQLARWVTIKKSPIDAGFADFAALEEVTLLGQCPDFERALMTTRSPPNLKSLTFRAMTPFRREIGSHSLPGSPLALVPFMRAPSCSIPESLTRLKVAYYDTLPIGVGRSFSETTKGIIRKAANATKKIGIELTVSYVDRSNYYPPYLWGEPQPTETIAFTGDDGFVGRFLSTHTASDDDGDDEWETDSD
;
A
#
# COMPACT_ATOMS: atom_id res chain seq x y z
N MET A 1 82.22 -7.51 -2.69
CA MET A 1 81.29 -8.05 -1.66
C MET A 1 79.89 -7.42 -1.69
N THR A 2 79.72 -6.20 -2.20
CA THR A 2 78.46 -5.42 -2.19
C THR A 2 77.36 -5.95 -3.11
N LEU A 3 77.70 -6.56 -4.25
CA LEU A 3 76.71 -7.09 -5.21
C LEU A 3 75.99 -8.35 -4.69
N ARG A 4 76.71 -9.23 -3.97
CA ARG A 4 76.11 -10.43 -3.36
C ARG A 4 75.08 -10.08 -2.28
N LEU A 5 75.31 -8.99 -1.53
CA LEU A 5 74.40 -8.53 -0.47
C LEU A 5 73.11 -7.90 -1.03
N LEU A 6 73.20 -7.23 -2.19
CA LEU A 6 72.04 -6.67 -2.89
C LEU A 6 71.19 -7.76 -3.54
N ILE A 7 71.81 -8.79 -4.12
CA ILE A 7 71.10 -9.92 -4.71
C ILE A 7 70.39 -10.76 -3.63
N THR A 8 71.02 -11.02 -2.47
CA THR A 8 70.32 -11.72 -1.37
C THR A 8 69.21 -10.90 -0.74
N LYS A 9 69.35 -9.56 -0.63
CA LYS A 9 68.23 -8.69 -0.21
C LYS A 9 67.09 -8.67 -1.22
N ALA A 10 67.37 -8.68 -2.52
CA ALA A 10 66.35 -8.73 -3.58
C ALA A 10 65.64 -10.10 -3.62
N ILE A 11 66.36 -11.20 -3.43
CA ILE A 11 65.79 -12.55 -3.35
C ILE A 11 64.96 -12.71 -2.06
N GLY A 12 65.39 -12.16 -0.94
CA GLY A 12 64.60 -12.13 0.31
C GLY A 12 63.31 -11.31 0.18
N LYS A 13 63.35 -10.18 -0.55
CA LYS A 13 62.15 -9.38 -0.88
C LYS A 13 61.21 -10.11 -1.85
N MET A 14 61.75 -10.81 -2.85
CA MET A 14 60.93 -11.60 -3.79
C MET A 14 60.34 -12.87 -3.15
N ALA A 15 61.05 -13.50 -2.20
CA ALA A 15 60.51 -14.61 -1.41
C ALA A 15 59.37 -14.15 -0.48
N ALA A 16 59.45 -12.95 0.10
CA ALA A 16 58.37 -12.35 0.88
C ALA A 16 57.17 -11.88 0.03
N MET A 17 57.38 -11.57 -1.26
CA MET A 17 56.31 -11.20 -2.20
C MET A 17 55.58 -12.41 -2.80
N ASN A 18 56.14 -13.62 -2.67
CA ASN A 18 55.58 -14.86 -3.23
C ASN A 18 55.14 -15.88 -2.16
N THR A 19 55.10 -15.51 -0.87
CA THR A 19 54.39 -16.33 0.11
C THR A 19 52.89 -16.24 -0.21
N PRO A 20 52.23 -17.32 -0.67
CA PRO A 20 50.78 -17.32 -0.82
C PRO A 20 50.22 -16.97 0.55
N PHE A 21 49.51 -15.85 0.63
CA PHE A 21 48.82 -15.46 1.85
C PHE A 21 47.77 -16.53 2.15
N GLN A 22 48.13 -17.48 3.00
CA GLN A 22 47.28 -18.61 3.34
C GLN A 22 46.31 -18.13 4.41
N PHE A 23 45.24 -17.48 3.96
CA PHE A 23 44.19 -17.04 4.86
C PHE A 23 43.42 -18.25 5.38
N ARG A 24 43.67 -18.61 6.64
CA ARG A 24 42.97 -19.70 7.31
C ARG A 24 41.60 -19.20 7.77
N LEU A 25 40.64 -19.17 6.85
CA LEU A 25 39.25 -18.75 7.13
C LEU A 25 38.67 -19.45 8.38
N MET A 26 39.00 -20.74 8.56
CA MET A 26 38.53 -21.55 9.68
C MET A 26 39.22 -21.25 11.01
N ASP A 27 40.27 -20.43 11.05
CA ASP A 27 40.93 -20.01 12.29
C ASP A 27 40.29 -18.73 12.86
N LEU A 28 39.44 -18.05 12.08
CA LEU A 28 38.71 -16.87 12.54
C LEU A 28 37.63 -17.23 13.56
N PRO A 29 37.24 -16.32 14.47
CA PRO A 29 36.03 -16.42 15.28
C PRO A 29 34.75 -16.55 14.43
N ASN A 30 33.70 -17.15 15.00
CA ASN A 30 32.42 -17.37 14.31
C ASN A 30 31.79 -16.07 13.82
N GLU A 31 31.94 -14.99 14.58
CA GLU A 31 31.40 -13.67 14.30
C GLU A 31 32.03 -13.08 13.04
N LEU A 32 33.35 -13.22 12.87
CA LEU A 32 34.04 -12.74 11.67
C LEU A 32 33.68 -13.58 10.44
N ILE A 33 33.57 -14.90 10.60
CA ILE A 33 33.12 -15.76 9.51
C ILE A 33 31.68 -15.41 9.12
N ALA A 34 30.78 -15.23 10.08
CA ALA A 34 29.40 -14.83 9.82
C ALA A 34 29.34 -13.50 9.07
N HIS A 35 30.16 -12.51 9.46
CA HIS A 35 30.28 -11.25 8.72
C HIS A 35 30.78 -11.46 7.29
N ILE A 36 31.77 -12.31 7.06
CA ILE A 36 32.23 -12.63 5.70
C ILE A 36 31.10 -13.27 4.87
N ILE A 37 30.32 -14.19 5.46
CA ILE A 37 29.19 -14.82 4.78
C ILE A 37 28.09 -13.81 4.46
N ASP A 38 27.83 -12.86 5.37
CA ASP A 38 26.83 -11.80 5.20
C ASP A 38 27.16 -10.83 4.06
N GLN A 39 28.43 -10.76 3.63
CA GLN A 39 28.84 -10.00 2.44
C GLN A 39 28.65 -10.76 1.11
N ILE A 40 28.12 -11.99 1.13
CA ILE A 40 27.90 -12.78 -0.09
C ILE A 40 26.50 -12.51 -0.64
N ASP A 41 26.42 -11.71 -1.69
CA ASP A 41 25.14 -11.35 -2.34
C ASP A 41 24.45 -12.56 -2.99
N SER A 42 25.22 -13.56 -3.43
CA SER A 42 24.67 -14.72 -4.14
C SER A 42 24.17 -15.79 -3.17
N ILE A 43 22.84 -15.90 -3.05
CA ILE A 43 22.19 -16.98 -2.29
C ILE A 43 22.64 -18.38 -2.75
N LYS A 44 22.93 -18.54 -4.05
CA LYS A 44 23.46 -19.79 -4.62
C LYS A 44 24.86 -20.10 -4.05
N ALA A 45 25.70 -19.08 -3.87
CA ALA A 45 27.01 -19.23 -3.27
C ALA A 45 26.90 -19.56 -1.77
N VAL A 46 26.04 -18.87 -1.02
CA VAL A 46 25.77 -19.17 0.40
C VAL A 46 25.27 -20.61 0.58
N ARG A 47 24.43 -21.11 -0.34
CA ARG A 47 23.93 -22.49 -0.33
C ARG A 47 25.03 -23.52 -0.60
N ARG A 48 25.98 -23.21 -1.47
CA ARG A 48 27.16 -24.07 -1.67
C ARG A 48 28.06 -24.04 -0.45
N LEU A 49 28.23 -22.86 0.14
CA LEU A 49 29.05 -22.64 1.31
C LEU A 49 28.51 -23.41 2.53
N SER A 50 27.20 -23.40 2.76
CA SER A 50 26.57 -24.15 3.85
C SER A 50 26.74 -25.68 3.74
N ARG A 51 27.07 -26.20 2.56
CA ARG A 51 27.32 -27.63 2.31
C ARG A 51 28.79 -28.04 2.53
N THR A 52 29.69 -27.10 2.84
CA THR A 52 31.13 -27.40 2.96
C THR A 52 31.48 -28.11 4.27
N CYS A 53 31.08 -27.56 5.41
CA CYS A 53 31.31 -28.17 6.72
C CYS A 53 30.24 -27.72 7.74
N ARG A 54 30.09 -28.45 8.85
CA ARG A 54 29.05 -28.18 9.86
C ARG A 54 29.11 -26.78 10.47
N ARG A 55 30.32 -26.27 10.69
CA ARG A 55 30.52 -24.93 11.26
C ARG A 55 29.99 -23.85 10.33
N ILE A 56 30.38 -23.92 9.06
CA ILE A 56 29.91 -22.99 8.03
C ILE A 56 28.42 -23.17 7.78
N GLN A 57 27.91 -24.41 7.82
CA GLN A 57 26.48 -24.68 7.75
C GLN A 57 25.69 -23.91 8.81
N HIS A 58 26.11 -23.99 10.07
CA HIS A 58 25.46 -23.30 11.18
C HIS A 58 25.52 -21.76 11.03
N LEU A 59 26.60 -21.22 10.47
CA LEU A 59 26.73 -19.77 10.27
C LEU A 59 25.99 -19.27 9.01
N ALA A 60 25.86 -20.11 7.98
CA ALA A 60 25.22 -19.75 6.71
C ALA A 60 23.70 -19.99 6.70
N GLU A 61 23.20 -21.04 7.37
CA GLU A 61 21.77 -21.37 7.37
C GLU A 61 20.89 -20.21 7.89
N PRO A 62 21.24 -19.47 8.97
CA PRO A 62 20.46 -18.32 9.39
C PRO A 62 20.28 -17.24 8.31
N LEU A 63 21.27 -17.08 7.42
CA LEU A 63 21.19 -16.17 6.28
C LEU A 63 20.37 -16.78 5.13
N LEU A 64 20.51 -18.08 4.87
CA LEU A 64 19.75 -18.79 3.84
C LEU A 64 18.24 -18.78 4.07
N TYR A 65 17.82 -18.96 5.31
CA TYR A 65 16.40 -19.03 5.68
C TYR A 65 15.82 -17.67 6.12
N ARG A 66 16.63 -16.61 6.12
CA ARG A 66 16.20 -15.28 6.59
C ARG A 66 15.01 -14.73 5.81
N ARG A 67 15.03 -14.88 4.49
CA ARG A 67 13.97 -14.47 3.57
C ARG A 67 13.58 -15.65 2.69
N ILE A 68 12.30 -15.99 2.69
CA ILE A 68 11.74 -17.09 1.91
C ILE A 68 10.62 -16.55 1.04
N GLN A 69 10.58 -16.99 -0.21
CA GLN A 69 9.47 -16.78 -1.13
C GLN A 69 8.90 -18.14 -1.53
N LEU A 70 7.59 -18.31 -1.39
CA LEU A 70 6.87 -19.55 -1.71
C LEU A 70 5.78 -19.24 -2.73
N ARG A 71 5.86 -19.83 -3.93
CA ARG A 71 4.83 -19.61 -4.98
C ARG A 71 3.94 -20.83 -5.21
N THR A 72 4.45 -22.02 -4.88
CA THR A 72 3.77 -23.29 -5.14
C THR A 72 3.76 -24.17 -3.90
N GLY A 73 2.79 -25.09 -3.80
CA GLY A 73 2.76 -26.08 -2.71
C GLY A 73 4.04 -26.92 -2.63
N CYS A 74 4.69 -27.20 -3.77
CA CYS A 74 5.97 -27.92 -3.79
C CYS A 74 7.10 -27.15 -3.09
N ASP A 75 7.15 -25.82 -3.25
CA ASP A 75 8.12 -24.99 -2.54
C ASP A 75 7.87 -25.03 -1.03
N VAL A 76 6.59 -24.95 -0.62
CA VAL A 76 6.16 -25.03 0.78
C VAL A 76 6.59 -26.38 1.39
N ASP A 77 6.33 -27.49 0.70
CA ASP A 77 6.68 -28.85 1.15
C ASP A 77 8.19 -29.02 1.38
N GLN A 78 9.00 -28.48 0.46
CA GLN A 78 10.46 -28.53 0.57
C GLN A 78 10.94 -27.73 1.80
N ILE A 79 10.38 -26.55 2.02
CA ILE A 79 10.72 -25.73 3.18
C ILE A 79 10.24 -26.40 4.47
N ILE A 80 9.03 -26.93 4.52
CA ILE A 80 8.50 -27.65 5.68
C ILE A 80 9.35 -28.85 6.03
N THR A 81 9.73 -29.66 5.04
CA THR A 81 10.65 -30.79 5.25
C THR A 81 11.99 -30.31 5.82
N ALA A 82 12.53 -29.22 5.27
CA ALA A 82 13.79 -28.65 5.71
C ALA A 82 13.73 -28.12 7.15
N VAL A 83 12.69 -27.38 7.53
CA VAL A 83 12.56 -26.82 8.89
C VAL A 83 12.17 -27.87 9.92
N SER A 84 11.38 -28.88 9.53
CA SER A 84 11.02 -30.00 10.42
C SER A 84 12.24 -30.82 10.80
N SER A 85 13.20 -30.99 9.89
CA SER A 85 14.47 -31.67 10.18
C SER A 85 15.40 -30.89 11.12
N ARG A 86 15.25 -29.55 11.18
CA ARG A 86 16.06 -28.65 12.01
C ARG A 86 15.26 -27.39 12.40
N PRO A 87 14.63 -27.36 13.58
CA PRO A 87 13.76 -26.28 14.01
C PRO A 87 14.41 -24.89 14.06
N GLU A 88 15.74 -24.82 14.24
CA GLU A 88 16.52 -23.57 14.18
C GLU A 88 16.33 -22.83 12.85
N ARG A 89 16.06 -23.56 11.74
CA ARG A 89 15.78 -22.97 10.43
C ARG A 89 14.47 -22.19 10.42
N ALA A 90 13.41 -22.72 11.06
CA ALA A 90 12.15 -21.98 11.19
C ALA A 90 12.34 -20.69 12.02
N ALA A 91 13.10 -20.78 13.12
CA ALA A 91 13.40 -19.62 13.97
C ALA A 91 14.26 -18.55 13.28
N ALA A 92 14.97 -18.91 12.21
CA ALA A 92 15.77 -17.99 11.39
C ALA A 92 14.91 -17.18 10.39
N ILE A 93 13.71 -17.64 10.05
CA ILE A 93 12.81 -16.95 9.12
C ILE A 93 12.42 -15.59 9.70
N ARG A 94 12.66 -14.53 8.92
CA ARG A 94 12.32 -13.12 9.28
C ARG A 94 11.32 -12.51 8.31
N PHE A 95 11.44 -12.85 7.03
CA PHE A 95 10.60 -12.34 5.95
C PHE A 95 10.06 -13.54 5.17
N LEU A 96 8.74 -13.61 5.03
CA LEU A 96 8.06 -14.67 4.29
C LEU A 96 7.07 -14.04 3.31
N ASP A 97 7.31 -14.26 2.03
CA ASP A 97 6.45 -13.80 0.94
C ASP A 97 5.77 -15.04 0.33
N ILE A 98 4.44 -15.06 0.28
CA ILE A 98 3.65 -16.15 -0.30
C ILE A 98 2.72 -15.60 -1.39
N PRO A 99 3.26 -15.21 -2.56
CA PRO A 99 2.45 -14.88 -3.72
C PRO A 99 2.07 -16.17 -4.44
N CYS A 100 0.89 -16.71 -4.09
CA CYS A 100 0.41 -17.95 -4.67
C CYS A 100 0.35 -17.84 -6.18
N ASP A 101 0.67 -18.95 -6.84
CA ASP A 101 0.56 -19.09 -8.29
C ASP A 101 -0.76 -19.84 -8.58
N ASP A 102 -1.64 -19.20 -9.34
CA ASP A 102 -2.96 -19.72 -9.78
C ASP A 102 -2.84 -21.07 -10.50
N THR A 103 -1.73 -21.31 -11.18
CA THR A 103 -1.52 -22.47 -12.04
C THR A 103 -1.12 -23.72 -11.25
N TYR A 104 -0.68 -23.57 -9.99
CA TYR A 104 -0.13 -24.65 -9.19
C TYR A 104 -0.90 -24.87 -7.89
N PRO A 105 -1.11 -26.15 -7.49
CA PRO A 105 -1.76 -26.45 -6.23
C PRO A 105 -0.93 -25.92 -5.06
N GLN A 106 -1.63 -25.35 -4.09
CA GLN A 106 -1.07 -24.82 -2.86
C GLN A 106 -1.20 -25.85 -1.72
N ASN A 107 -0.34 -25.73 -0.71
CA ASN A 107 -0.42 -26.54 0.50
C ASN A 107 -0.61 -25.65 1.73
N HIS A 108 -1.85 -25.21 1.96
CA HIS A 108 -2.18 -24.27 3.03
C HIS A 108 -1.91 -24.83 4.43
N ALA A 109 -2.12 -26.13 4.65
CA ALA A 109 -1.78 -26.78 5.93
C ALA A 109 -0.28 -26.69 6.25
N ALA A 110 0.58 -26.86 5.23
CA ALA A 110 2.01 -26.67 5.38
C ALA A 110 2.38 -25.20 5.62
N VAL A 111 1.64 -24.24 5.05
CA VAL A 111 1.78 -22.81 5.35
C VAL A 111 1.42 -22.52 6.82
N GLY A 112 0.27 -22.99 7.30
CA GLY A 112 -0.15 -22.83 8.70
C GLY A 112 0.88 -23.40 9.68
N ALA A 113 1.39 -24.61 9.40
CA ALA A 113 2.46 -25.23 10.17
C ALA A 113 3.77 -24.40 10.17
N LEU A 114 4.14 -23.83 9.02
CA LEU A 114 5.32 -22.97 8.90
C LEU A 114 5.17 -21.70 9.74
N LEU A 115 4.02 -21.04 9.68
CA LEU A 115 3.73 -19.82 10.44
C LEU A 115 3.77 -20.08 11.95
N LYS A 116 3.24 -21.21 12.42
CA LYS A 116 3.35 -21.65 13.82
C LYS A 116 4.80 -21.83 14.27
N GLY A 117 5.65 -22.40 13.40
CA GLY A 117 7.07 -22.64 13.69
C GLY A 117 7.99 -21.43 13.56
N ALA A 118 7.62 -20.45 12.73
CA ALA A 118 8.42 -19.26 12.40
C ALA A 118 8.38 -18.20 13.54
N SER A 119 8.84 -18.58 14.74
CA SER A 119 8.93 -17.71 15.92
C SER A 119 9.76 -16.44 15.73
N GLY A 120 10.55 -16.41 14.65
CA GLY A 120 11.38 -15.29 14.26
C GLY A 120 10.74 -14.28 13.31
N LEU A 121 9.56 -14.58 12.75
CA LEU A 121 8.95 -13.86 11.65
C LEU A 121 8.65 -12.40 12.04
N ARG A 122 8.97 -11.48 11.13
CA ARG A 122 8.81 -10.03 11.31
C ARG A 122 7.91 -9.43 10.24
N GLU A 123 7.99 -9.93 9.01
CA GLU A 123 7.17 -9.48 7.91
C GLU A 123 6.61 -10.70 7.17
N LEU A 124 5.30 -10.65 6.92
CA LEU A 124 4.57 -11.63 6.14
C LEU A 124 3.83 -10.91 5.01
N MET A 125 3.88 -11.48 3.81
CA MET A 125 2.97 -11.15 2.72
C MET A 125 2.30 -12.45 2.25
N PHE A 126 0.99 -12.38 2.02
CA PHE A 126 0.19 -13.46 1.43
C PHE A 126 -0.71 -12.89 0.34
N GLU A 127 -0.69 -13.51 -0.84
CA GLU A 127 -1.64 -13.28 -1.93
C GLU A 127 -2.35 -14.62 -2.21
N SER A 128 -3.68 -14.65 -2.23
CA SER A 128 -4.43 -15.86 -2.64
C SER A 128 -4.20 -16.19 -4.10
N PRO A 129 -4.35 -17.47 -4.50
CA PRO A 129 -4.19 -17.91 -5.88
C PRO A 129 -5.03 -17.09 -6.87
N GLU A 130 -6.31 -16.89 -6.57
CA GLU A 130 -7.27 -16.27 -7.50
C GLU A 130 -7.53 -14.77 -7.20
N CYS A 131 -6.62 -14.09 -6.50
CA CYS A 131 -6.76 -12.66 -6.26
C CYS A 131 -6.74 -11.89 -7.60
N ASN A 132 -7.69 -10.98 -7.81
CA ASN A 132 -7.93 -10.27 -9.08
C ASN A 132 -8.23 -11.19 -10.30
N SER A 133 -8.57 -12.47 -10.09
CA SER A 133 -9.05 -13.39 -11.13
C SER A 133 -10.57 -13.29 -11.30
N THR A 134 -11.13 -13.94 -12.31
CA THR A 134 -12.58 -14.21 -12.42
C THR A 134 -12.96 -15.62 -11.97
N ASP A 135 -11.97 -16.46 -11.70
CA ASP A 135 -12.13 -17.89 -11.44
C ASP A 135 -11.91 -18.17 -9.95
N PHE A 136 -12.69 -17.49 -9.09
CA PHE A 136 -12.55 -17.57 -7.63
C PHE A 136 -12.72 -19.01 -7.11
N GLU A 137 -12.03 -19.31 -6.00
CA GLU A 137 -12.19 -20.56 -5.29
C GLU A 137 -13.63 -20.73 -4.78
N ASP A 138 -14.12 -21.97 -4.77
CA ASP A 138 -15.40 -22.30 -4.15
C ASP A 138 -15.32 -22.19 -2.61
N GLU A 139 -16.48 -22.24 -1.95
CA GLU A 139 -16.57 -22.13 -0.49
C GLU A 139 -15.71 -23.16 0.27
N GLU A 140 -15.62 -24.40 -0.20
CA GLU A 140 -14.87 -25.45 0.51
C GLU A 140 -13.36 -25.21 0.42
N GLU A 141 -12.87 -24.91 -0.79
CA GLU A 141 -11.46 -24.61 -1.04
C GLU A 141 -11.02 -23.32 -0.33
N TRP A 142 -11.85 -22.27 -0.41
CA TRP A 142 -11.60 -21.00 0.25
C TRP A 142 -11.58 -21.13 1.78
N GLN A 143 -12.52 -21.88 2.36
CA GLN A 143 -12.54 -22.13 3.80
C GLN A 143 -11.31 -22.93 4.24
N ALA A 144 -10.93 -23.97 3.49
CA ALA A 144 -9.73 -24.74 3.80
C ALA A 144 -8.44 -23.89 3.78
N MET A 145 -8.33 -22.95 2.84
CA MET A 145 -7.22 -22.00 2.80
C MET A 145 -7.21 -21.06 4.01
N THR A 146 -8.34 -20.39 4.26
CA THR A 146 -8.44 -19.38 5.32
C THR A 146 -8.31 -19.98 6.71
N ASP A 147 -8.76 -21.22 6.90
CA ASP A 147 -8.61 -21.96 8.14
C ASP A 147 -7.16 -22.07 8.57
N GLU A 148 -6.32 -22.55 7.66
CA GLU A 148 -4.91 -22.79 7.91
C GLU A 148 -4.12 -21.47 8.00
N LEU A 149 -4.55 -20.43 7.27
CA LEU A 149 -3.91 -19.12 7.28
C LEU A 149 -4.18 -18.33 8.58
N PHE A 150 -5.42 -18.34 9.08
CA PHE A 150 -5.84 -17.50 10.20
C PHE A 150 -5.63 -18.14 11.57
N GLU A 151 -5.63 -19.48 11.67
CA GLU A 151 -5.43 -20.17 12.94
C GLU A 151 -4.15 -19.73 13.70
N PRO A 152 -2.97 -19.52 13.06
CA PRO A 152 -1.80 -18.98 13.75
C PRO A 152 -2.02 -17.59 14.37
N PHE A 153 -2.86 -16.74 13.77
CA PHE A 153 -3.20 -15.43 14.31
C PHE A 153 -4.17 -15.52 15.49
N GLU A 154 -5.17 -16.39 15.39
CA GLU A 154 -6.09 -16.71 16.50
C GLU A 154 -5.29 -17.17 17.74
N TRP A 155 -4.30 -18.04 17.55
CA TRP A 155 -3.41 -18.50 18.62
C TRP A 155 -2.50 -17.40 19.16
N ALA A 156 -2.12 -16.43 18.32
CA ALA A 156 -1.28 -15.31 18.72
C ALA A 156 -2.02 -14.33 19.67
N VAL A 157 -3.34 -14.20 19.52
CA VAL A 157 -4.19 -13.34 20.36
C VAL A 157 -4.81 -14.07 21.56
N ALA A 158 -4.91 -15.41 21.49
CA ALA A 158 -5.49 -16.22 22.56
C ALA A 158 -4.82 -15.98 23.92
N SER A 159 -5.64 -16.01 24.98
CA SER A 159 -5.15 -16.01 26.36
C SER A 159 -4.25 -17.22 26.59
N ILE A 160 -3.17 -17.04 27.35
CA ILE A 160 -2.18 -18.11 27.60
C ILE A 160 -2.88 -19.25 28.35
N SER A 161 -3.20 -20.33 27.64
CA SER A 161 -3.59 -21.60 28.24
C SER A 161 -2.37 -22.22 28.94
N PRO A 162 -2.54 -22.92 30.08
CA PRO A 162 -1.46 -23.66 30.75
C PRO A 162 -0.71 -24.65 29.83
N THR A 163 -1.33 -25.05 28.71
CA THR A 163 -0.80 -26.03 27.75
C THR A 163 -0.02 -25.43 26.57
N VAL A 164 -0.07 -24.11 26.34
CA VAL A 164 0.60 -23.45 25.21
C VAL A 164 1.82 -22.69 25.72
N HIS A 165 3.00 -23.30 25.58
CA HIS A 165 4.25 -22.71 26.08
C HIS A 165 4.76 -21.52 25.26
N THR A 166 4.33 -21.37 24.01
CA THR A 166 4.73 -20.24 23.14
C THR A 166 3.62 -19.86 22.18
N ARG A 167 3.22 -18.58 22.18
CA ARG A 167 2.34 -18.03 21.15
C ARG A 167 3.11 -17.84 19.84
N PRO A 168 2.55 -18.17 18.68
CA PRO A 168 3.19 -17.93 17.39
C PRO A 168 3.20 -16.43 17.07
N LEU A 169 3.96 -16.04 16.04
CA LEU A 169 3.95 -14.70 15.43
C LEU A 169 4.23 -13.50 16.36
N GLN A 170 4.73 -13.71 17.58
CA GLN A 170 4.92 -12.61 18.57
C GLN A 170 5.94 -11.55 18.14
N LYS A 171 6.73 -11.79 17.09
CA LYS A 171 7.68 -10.83 16.51
C LYS A 171 7.17 -10.20 15.20
N LEU A 172 6.00 -10.60 14.70
CA LEU A 172 5.41 -10.08 13.47
C LEU A 172 5.06 -8.61 13.63
N LYS A 173 5.62 -7.77 12.76
CA LYS A 173 5.46 -6.31 12.75
C LYS A 173 4.68 -5.81 11.54
N LYS A 174 4.82 -6.49 10.40
CA LYS A 174 4.19 -6.13 9.14
C LYS A 174 3.45 -7.34 8.58
N PHE A 175 2.19 -7.14 8.18
CA PHE A 175 1.43 -8.12 7.44
C PHE A 175 0.74 -7.45 6.26
N THR A 176 0.89 -8.05 5.07
CA THR A 176 0.18 -7.69 3.85
C THR A 176 -0.65 -8.89 3.41
N LEU A 177 -1.95 -8.70 3.27
CA LEU A 177 -2.92 -9.71 2.87
C LEU A 177 -3.69 -9.23 1.65
N HIS A 178 -3.51 -9.90 0.54
CA HIS A 178 -4.34 -9.74 -0.65
C HIS A 178 -5.10 -11.04 -0.86
N MET A 179 -6.42 -11.00 -0.73
CA MET A 179 -7.23 -12.20 -0.73
C MET A 179 -8.60 -11.88 -1.31
N ASN A 180 -9.18 -12.81 -2.06
CA ASN A 180 -10.58 -12.80 -2.48
C ASN A 180 -11.45 -13.57 -1.46
N GLY A 181 -12.78 -13.57 -1.67
CA GLY A 181 -13.73 -14.43 -0.95
C GLY A 181 -14.08 -15.69 -1.74
N ALA A 182 -14.89 -16.55 -1.14
CA ALA A 182 -15.51 -17.66 -1.85
C ALA A 182 -16.45 -17.13 -2.94
N ASP A 183 -16.26 -17.58 -4.19
CA ASP A 183 -17.04 -17.17 -5.36
C ASP A 183 -17.16 -15.62 -5.54
N SER A 184 -16.26 -14.85 -4.94
CA SER A 184 -16.37 -13.40 -4.85
C SER A 184 -14.99 -12.74 -4.80
N PRO A 185 -14.80 -11.54 -5.36
CA PRO A 185 -13.57 -10.79 -5.15
C PRO A 185 -13.39 -10.36 -3.69
N TYR A 186 -14.42 -10.42 -2.83
CA TYR A 186 -14.33 -9.95 -1.44
C TYR A 186 -14.50 -11.04 -0.40
N TRP A 187 -13.60 -11.07 0.57
CA TRP A 187 -13.81 -11.81 1.81
C TRP A 187 -14.37 -10.91 2.91
N THR A 188 -14.97 -11.50 3.94
CA THR A 188 -15.58 -10.75 5.05
C THR A 188 -14.82 -10.99 6.35
N ILE A 189 -14.57 -9.93 7.11
CA ILE A 189 -13.99 -10.08 8.46
C ILE A 189 -15.02 -10.76 9.36
N ASP A 190 -14.59 -11.83 10.00
CA ASP A 190 -15.35 -12.69 10.90
C ASP A 190 -14.66 -12.82 12.27
N SER A 191 -15.20 -13.68 13.13
CA SER A 191 -14.67 -13.91 14.48
C SER A 191 -13.24 -14.50 14.51
N ARG A 192 -12.75 -15.04 13.38
CA ARG A 192 -11.42 -15.64 13.28
C ARG A 192 -10.39 -14.65 12.75
N SER A 193 -10.72 -14.04 11.61
CA SER A 193 -9.86 -13.06 10.93
C SER A 193 -9.76 -11.73 11.68
N ILE A 194 -10.68 -11.41 12.60
CA ILE A 194 -10.52 -10.27 13.51
C ILE A 194 -9.24 -10.33 14.35
N ALA A 195 -8.65 -11.52 14.54
CA ALA A 195 -7.36 -11.72 15.19
C ALA A 195 -6.22 -10.93 14.50
N LEU A 196 -6.33 -10.65 13.20
CA LEU A 196 -5.38 -9.81 12.47
C LEU A 196 -5.33 -8.38 13.04
N LEU A 197 -6.49 -7.79 13.31
CA LEU A 197 -6.62 -6.44 13.88
C LEU A 197 -6.28 -6.40 15.38
N LEU A 198 -6.47 -7.52 16.08
CA LEU A 198 -6.19 -7.69 17.51
C LEU A 198 -4.73 -8.11 17.81
N HIS A 199 -3.91 -8.35 16.78
CA HIS A 199 -2.60 -8.96 16.95
C HIS A 199 -1.65 -8.13 17.85
N PRO A 200 -1.01 -8.74 18.88
CA PRO A 200 -0.37 -8.01 19.98
C PRO A 200 0.97 -7.35 19.63
N SER A 201 1.55 -7.66 18.47
CA SER A 201 2.85 -7.13 18.06
C SER A 201 2.81 -6.43 16.70
N LEU A 202 1.69 -6.51 15.98
CA LEU A 202 1.56 -6.00 14.62
C LEU A 202 1.47 -4.48 14.64
N THR A 203 2.29 -3.82 13.82
CA THR A 203 2.37 -2.36 13.74
C THR A 203 1.97 -1.82 12.38
N HIS A 204 1.95 -2.67 11.36
CA HIS A 204 1.50 -2.37 10.01
C HIS A 204 0.66 -3.53 9.47
N LEU A 205 -0.54 -3.20 9.02
CA LEU A 205 -1.46 -4.13 8.39
C LEU A 205 -1.96 -3.52 7.08
N ARG A 206 -1.80 -4.25 5.99
CA ARG A 206 -2.38 -3.95 4.69
C ARG A 206 -3.31 -5.10 4.31
N MET A 207 -4.55 -4.77 4.00
CA MET A 207 -5.56 -5.73 3.55
C MET A 207 -6.24 -5.18 2.30
N SER A 208 -6.54 -6.06 1.36
CA SER A 208 -7.35 -5.69 0.20
C SER A 208 -8.60 -6.55 0.08
N CYS A 209 -9.54 -6.04 -0.70
CA CYS A 209 -10.75 -6.77 -1.11
C CYS A 209 -11.50 -7.34 0.10
N VAL A 210 -11.65 -6.54 1.15
CA VAL A 210 -12.30 -6.97 2.40
C VAL A 210 -13.62 -6.22 2.62
N ASN A 211 -14.64 -6.96 3.06
CA ASN A 211 -15.88 -6.43 3.59
C ASN A 211 -15.72 -6.14 5.09
N ILE A 212 -15.90 -4.87 5.47
CA ILE A 212 -15.82 -4.38 6.84
C ILE A 212 -17.21 -3.85 7.22
N LEU A 213 -18.00 -4.72 7.84
CA LEU A 213 -19.42 -4.50 8.11
C LEU A 213 -19.68 -4.05 9.56
N ASP A 214 -20.89 -3.57 9.85
CA ASP A 214 -21.26 -2.97 11.13
C ASP A 214 -21.09 -3.91 12.35
N ASN A 215 -21.22 -5.22 12.13
CA ASN A 215 -21.17 -6.25 13.15
C ASN A 215 -19.76 -6.79 13.45
N ILE A 216 -18.71 -6.15 12.93
CA ILE A 216 -17.32 -6.63 13.06
C ILE A 216 -16.83 -6.86 14.51
N LEU A 217 -17.47 -6.24 15.50
CA LEU A 217 -17.11 -6.38 16.92
C LEU A 217 -18.07 -7.22 17.76
N GLU A 218 -19.11 -7.84 17.18
CA GLU A 218 -20.14 -8.56 17.96
C GLU A 218 -19.55 -9.64 18.89
N ASP A 219 -18.51 -10.35 18.40
CA ASP A 219 -17.82 -11.41 19.14
C ASP A 219 -16.52 -10.97 19.82
N VAL A 220 -16.17 -9.68 19.74
CA VAL A 220 -14.90 -9.17 20.30
C VAL A 220 -15.09 -8.76 21.75
N HIS A 221 -14.63 -9.60 22.67
CA HIS A 221 -14.66 -9.33 24.11
C HIS A 221 -13.41 -8.63 24.65
N GLN A 222 -12.37 -8.49 23.82
CA GLN A 222 -11.11 -7.87 24.22
C GLN A 222 -11.30 -6.36 24.46
N LYS A 223 -10.83 -5.88 25.62
CA LYS A 223 -10.84 -4.45 25.97
C LYS A 223 -9.51 -3.74 25.70
N GLU A 224 -8.43 -4.51 25.55
CA GLU A 224 -7.10 -3.97 25.33
C GLU A 224 -6.94 -3.50 23.89
N LYS A 225 -6.50 -2.26 23.75
CA LYS A 225 -6.18 -1.67 22.45
C LYS A 225 -4.87 -2.24 21.90
N THR A 226 -4.75 -2.21 20.58
CA THR A 226 -3.67 -2.86 19.85
C THR A 226 -2.56 -1.86 19.49
N PRO A 227 -1.33 -2.32 19.21
CA PRO A 227 -0.20 -1.45 18.88
C PRO A 227 -0.14 -1.10 17.38
N LEU A 228 -1.20 -1.39 16.61
CA LEU A 228 -1.24 -1.10 15.19
C LEU A 228 -1.12 0.41 14.95
N LYS A 229 -0.15 0.79 14.11
CA LYS A 229 0.18 2.19 13.78
C LYS A 229 -0.16 2.55 12.33
N HIS A 230 -0.15 1.58 11.44
CA HIS A 230 -0.37 1.77 10.01
C HIS A 230 -1.44 0.78 9.56
N LEU A 231 -2.53 1.30 9.00
CA LEU A 231 -3.60 0.50 8.42
C LEU A 231 -3.84 0.95 6.98
N GLU A 232 -3.62 0.04 6.04
CA GLU A 232 -3.91 0.24 4.61
C GLU A 232 -5.05 -0.69 4.19
N LEU A 233 -6.13 -0.09 3.72
CA LEU A 233 -7.27 -0.77 3.12
C LEU A 233 -7.29 -0.43 1.63
N GLU A 234 -7.37 -1.45 0.77
CA GLU A 234 -7.36 -1.30 -0.68
C GLU A 234 -8.54 -2.03 -1.30
N GLU A 235 -9.32 -1.36 -2.14
CA GLU A 235 -10.53 -1.93 -2.76
C GLU A 235 -11.45 -2.62 -1.73
N CYS A 236 -11.76 -1.95 -0.62
CA CYS A 236 -12.55 -2.55 0.46
C CYS A 236 -14.00 -2.06 0.42
N ASN A 237 -14.94 -2.89 0.85
CA ASN A 237 -16.32 -2.46 1.12
C ASN A 237 -16.43 -2.10 2.60
N ILE A 238 -16.64 -0.82 2.89
CA ILE A 238 -16.56 -0.31 4.27
C ILE A 238 -17.88 0.36 4.64
N THR A 239 -18.54 -0.13 5.69
CA THR A 239 -19.68 0.57 6.31
C THR A 239 -19.20 1.56 7.38
N HIS A 240 -20.04 2.52 7.75
CA HIS A 240 -19.71 3.47 8.82
C HIS A 240 -19.50 2.80 10.18
N GLY A 241 -20.33 1.80 10.54
CA GLY A 241 -20.19 1.06 11.78
C GLY A 241 -18.96 0.17 11.77
N GLY A 242 -18.64 -0.46 10.63
CA GLY A 242 -17.43 -1.23 10.44
C GLY A 242 -16.17 -0.38 10.62
N LEU A 243 -16.11 0.80 9.98
CA LEU A 243 -15.03 1.77 10.17
C LEU A 243 -14.90 2.22 11.63
N HIS A 244 -16.02 2.53 12.28
CA HIS A 244 -16.01 2.89 13.69
C HIS A 244 -15.48 1.74 14.56
N GLY A 245 -15.91 0.52 14.28
CA GLY A 245 -15.50 -0.70 14.97
C GLY A 245 -14.00 -0.93 14.88
N ILE A 246 -13.44 -1.01 13.66
CA ILE A 246 -12.01 -1.27 13.49
C ILE A 246 -11.17 -0.18 14.16
N LEU A 247 -11.51 1.10 13.99
CA LEU A 247 -10.75 2.23 14.54
C LEU A 247 -10.83 2.34 16.07
N SER A 248 -11.80 1.66 16.70
CA SER A 248 -11.89 1.60 18.16
C SER A 248 -10.82 0.70 18.79
N LEU A 249 -10.31 -0.26 18.02
CA LEU A 249 -9.36 -1.27 18.49
C LEU A 249 -7.94 -0.71 18.64
N GLN A 250 -7.54 0.33 17.91
CA GLN A 250 -6.16 0.83 17.92
C GLN A 250 -5.92 1.88 19.01
N THR A 251 -4.71 1.82 19.59
CA THR A 251 -4.28 2.77 20.63
C THR A 251 -3.95 4.15 20.07
N ALA A 252 -3.15 4.18 19.01
CA ALA A 252 -2.60 5.39 18.44
C ALA A 252 -2.20 5.14 16.98
N LEU A 253 -3.20 5.02 16.11
CA LEU A 253 -2.98 4.88 14.67
C LEU A 253 -2.33 6.17 14.13
N GLU A 254 -1.21 6.02 13.44
CA GLU A 254 -0.40 7.13 12.89
C GLU A 254 -0.68 7.34 11.40
N GLU A 255 -0.93 6.26 10.66
CA GLU A 255 -1.21 6.30 9.23
C GLU A 255 -2.42 5.45 8.89
N LEU A 256 -3.36 6.04 8.15
CA LEU A 256 -4.56 5.38 7.68
C LEU A 256 -4.75 5.63 6.18
N SER A 257 -4.79 4.57 5.39
CA SER A 257 -5.26 4.60 4.01
C SER A 257 -6.61 3.90 3.92
N LEU A 258 -7.68 4.68 3.68
CA LEU A 258 -9.02 4.20 3.45
C LEU A 258 -9.29 4.10 1.95
N GLY A 259 -9.05 2.91 1.39
CA GLY A 259 -9.39 2.61 0.01
C GLY A 259 -10.72 1.91 -0.12
N GLU A 260 -11.75 2.66 -0.51
CA GLU A 260 -13.05 2.09 -0.90
C GLU A 260 -12.92 1.30 -2.21
N ASN A 261 -13.85 0.38 -2.45
CA ASN A 261 -13.99 -0.34 -3.71
C ASN A 261 -14.27 0.64 -4.88
N CYS A 262 -13.28 0.81 -5.74
CA CYS A 262 -13.29 1.77 -6.84
C CYS A 262 -13.12 1.10 -8.21
N HIS A 263 -12.38 0.01 -8.26
CA HIS A 263 -12.00 -0.69 -9.49
C HIS A 263 -12.77 -2.00 -9.61
N ASN A 264 -12.80 -2.80 -8.56
CA ASN A 264 -13.42 -4.13 -8.60
C ASN A 264 -14.92 -4.06 -8.93
N ILE A 265 -15.65 -3.05 -8.45
CA ILE A 265 -17.05 -2.80 -8.84
C ILE A 265 -17.26 -2.65 -10.35
N GLN A 266 -16.26 -2.14 -11.08
CA GLN A 266 -16.32 -1.98 -12.54
C GLN A 266 -15.99 -3.28 -13.27
N HIS A 267 -15.16 -4.13 -12.65
CA HIS A 267 -14.67 -5.38 -13.24
C HIS A 267 -15.59 -6.57 -12.99
N PHE A 268 -16.16 -6.68 -11.78
CA PHE A 268 -16.92 -7.86 -11.34
C PHE A 268 -18.43 -7.62 -11.26
N GLY A 269 -18.87 -6.37 -11.07
CA GLY A 269 -20.30 -6.02 -11.11
C GLY A 269 -21.15 -6.55 -9.94
N ASP A 270 -20.52 -6.88 -8.81
CA ASP A 270 -21.19 -7.50 -7.65
C ASP A 270 -22.26 -6.62 -6.97
N ASP A 271 -23.22 -7.30 -6.33
CA ASP A 271 -24.20 -6.71 -5.42
C ASP A 271 -23.51 -6.25 -4.12
N ILE A 272 -23.10 -4.98 -4.11
CA ILE A 272 -22.50 -4.36 -2.93
C ILE A 272 -23.62 -3.88 -2.01
N ASP A 273 -23.45 -4.10 -0.70
CA ASP A 273 -24.31 -3.50 0.32
C ASP A 273 -24.42 -1.98 0.07
N ALA A 274 -25.64 -1.50 -0.12
CA ALA A 274 -25.92 -0.09 -0.36
C ALA A 274 -25.47 0.84 0.79
N ALA A 275 -25.18 0.29 1.97
CA ALA A 275 -24.61 1.01 3.11
C ALA A 275 -23.07 1.06 3.10
N SER A 276 -22.41 0.35 2.20
CA SER A 276 -20.94 0.32 2.07
C SER A 276 -20.43 1.36 1.08
N ASN A 277 -19.23 1.88 1.36
CA ASN A 277 -18.49 2.87 0.57
C ASN A 277 -19.17 4.25 0.49
N HIS A 278 -18.52 5.18 -0.21
CA HIS A 278 -18.94 6.59 -0.29
C HIS A 278 -19.15 7.23 1.08
N LEU A 279 -18.27 6.89 2.03
CA LEU A 279 -18.44 7.18 3.45
C LEU A 279 -18.75 8.67 3.70
N PHE A 280 -17.99 9.57 3.09
CA PHE A 280 -18.17 11.01 3.25
C PHE A 280 -19.38 11.57 2.50
N GLN A 281 -19.74 11.01 1.35
CA GLN A 281 -20.91 11.46 0.59
C GLN A 281 -22.22 11.01 1.23
N MET A 282 -22.21 9.87 1.92
CA MET A 282 -23.38 9.28 2.57
C MET A 282 -23.61 9.88 3.96
N ASP A 283 -22.58 9.91 4.80
CA ASP A 283 -22.67 10.44 6.17
C ASP A 283 -21.31 10.96 6.66
N PRO A 284 -20.94 12.20 6.28
CA PRO A 284 -19.65 12.76 6.64
C PRO A 284 -19.50 12.96 8.15
N GLN A 285 -20.60 13.16 8.90
CA GLN A 285 -20.55 13.27 10.35
C GLN A 285 -20.11 11.97 10.99
N THR A 286 -20.73 10.85 10.60
CA THR A 286 -20.40 9.54 11.18
C THR A 286 -18.99 9.10 10.77
N THR A 287 -18.56 9.36 9.52
CA THR A 287 -17.19 9.07 9.08
C THR A 287 -16.16 9.86 9.89
N VAL A 288 -16.38 11.17 10.09
CA VAL A 288 -15.49 12.00 10.92
C VAL A 288 -15.52 11.55 12.38
N ALA A 289 -16.67 11.15 12.91
CA ALA A 289 -16.78 10.62 14.27
C ALA A 289 -15.95 9.33 14.46
N ALA A 290 -15.99 8.41 13.49
CA ALA A 290 -15.16 7.22 13.49
C ALA A 290 -13.66 7.57 13.47
N LEU A 291 -13.24 8.48 12.59
CA LEU A 291 -11.85 8.95 12.48
C LEU A 291 -11.37 9.67 13.75
N LYS A 292 -12.27 10.39 14.45
CA LYS A 292 -11.94 11.13 15.68
C LYS A 292 -11.45 10.23 16.81
N GLN A 293 -11.68 8.92 16.74
CA GLN A 293 -11.10 7.95 17.67
C GLN A 293 -9.57 7.95 17.66
N GLN A 294 -8.96 8.36 16.54
CA GLN A 294 -7.50 8.40 16.33
C GLN A 294 -6.95 9.83 16.17
N LYS A 295 -7.74 10.87 16.51
CA LYS A 295 -7.39 12.28 16.23
C LYS A 295 -6.08 12.77 16.86
N HIS A 296 -5.66 12.15 17.96
CA HIS A 296 -4.46 12.53 18.72
C HIS A 296 -3.17 11.96 18.13
N SER A 297 -3.25 10.93 17.28
CA SER A 297 -2.09 10.23 16.73
C SER A 297 -2.02 10.24 15.21
N LEU A 298 -3.15 10.39 14.51
CA LEU A 298 -3.21 10.28 13.07
C LEU A 298 -2.44 11.43 12.39
N ARG A 299 -1.34 11.07 11.71
CA ARG A 299 -0.43 11.96 11.00
C ARG A 299 -0.64 11.96 9.51
N VAL A 300 -0.97 10.80 8.93
CA VAL A 300 -1.21 10.64 7.49
C VAL A 300 -2.59 10.04 7.28
N LEU A 301 -3.40 10.70 6.43
CA LEU A 301 -4.70 10.19 6.00
C LEU A 301 -4.76 10.14 4.48
N THR A 302 -4.95 8.95 3.93
CA THR A 302 -5.29 8.76 2.52
C THR A 302 -6.74 8.32 2.42
N TYR A 303 -7.52 8.99 1.60
CA TYR A 303 -8.88 8.58 1.25
C TYR A 303 -8.96 8.33 -0.25
N VAL A 304 -9.34 7.11 -0.64
CA VAL A 304 -9.57 6.73 -2.03
C VAL A 304 -11.04 6.39 -2.19
N THR A 305 -11.69 7.03 -3.16
CA THR A 305 -13.10 6.85 -3.50
C THR A 305 -13.28 7.02 -5.01
N THR A 306 -14.46 6.69 -5.53
CA THR A 306 -14.69 6.74 -6.99
C THR A 306 -14.88 8.17 -7.50
N GLU A 307 -14.53 8.40 -8.77
CA GLU A 307 -14.79 9.69 -9.43
C GLU A 307 -16.25 9.85 -9.89
N THR A 308 -16.90 8.73 -10.22
CA THR A 308 -18.23 8.69 -10.83
C THR A 308 -19.25 8.11 -9.88
N TYR A 309 -19.73 8.95 -8.95
CA TYR A 309 -20.94 8.70 -8.14
C TYR A 309 -22.13 8.18 -8.99
N TYR A 310 -22.22 8.60 -10.26
CA TYR A 310 -23.36 8.37 -11.13
C TYR A 310 -23.47 6.96 -11.72
N GLN A 311 -22.38 6.18 -11.77
CA GLN A 311 -22.46 4.78 -12.21
C GLN A 311 -23.23 3.91 -11.18
N HIS A 312 -23.36 4.39 -9.94
CA HIS A 312 -24.00 3.68 -8.83
C HIS A 312 -25.36 4.26 -8.44
N LEU A 313 -25.93 5.18 -9.23
CA LEU A 313 -27.24 5.79 -8.98
C LEU A 313 -28.39 4.76 -8.91
N GLN A 314 -28.23 3.56 -9.48
CA GLN A 314 -29.26 2.53 -9.35
C GLN A 314 -29.29 1.91 -7.94
N LEU A 315 -28.13 1.80 -7.26
CA LEU A 315 -28.01 1.33 -5.87
C LEU A 315 -28.33 2.45 -4.86
N ALA A 316 -27.80 3.66 -5.08
CA ALA A 316 -27.99 4.81 -4.18
C ALA A 316 -29.39 5.46 -4.25
N ARG A 317 -30.23 5.08 -5.22
CA ARG A 317 -31.62 5.58 -5.34
C ARG A 317 -32.50 5.21 -4.13
N TRP A 318 -32.05 4.29 -3.28
CA TRP A 318 -32.82 3.79 -2.13
C TRP A 318 -32.42 4.42 -0.79
N VAL A 319 -31.24 5.01 -0.66
CA VAL A 319 -30.79 5.65 0.60
C VAL A 319 -30.96 7.17 0.47
N THR A 320 -32.23 7.60 0.49
CA THR A 320 -32.61 9.02 0.40
C THR A 320 -32.46 9.71 1.76
N ILE A 321 -31.25 9.80 2.31
CA ILE A 321 -30.93 10.78 3.36
C ILE A 321 -29.49 11.24 3.15
N LYS A 322 -29.24 12.16 2.21
CA LYS A 322 -28.02 12.96 2.29
C LYS A 322 -28.11 13.78 3.57
N LYS A 323 -27.33 13.41 4.58
CA LYS A 323 -27.16 14.22 5.77
C LYS A 323 -26.43 15.52 5.38
N SER A 324 -26.68 16.59 6.14
CA SER A 324 -26.04 17.89 5.86
C SER A 324 -24.52 17.72 5.78
N PRO A 325 -23.80 18.48 4.94
CA PRO A 325 -22.34 18.44 4.95
C PRO A 325 -21.78 18.86 6.31
N ILE A 326 -20.55 18.43 6.62
CA ILE A 326 -19.83 18.85 7.82
C ILE A 326 -18.77 19.89 7.49
N ASP A 327 -18.69 20.93 8.32
CA ASP A 327 -17.62 21.94 8.26
C ASP A 327 -16.64 21.71 9.41
N ALA A 328 -15.35 21.96 9.16
CA ALA A 328 -14.30 21.86 10.17
C ALA A 328 -14.26 20.49 10.89
N GLY A 329 -14.58 19.40 10.18
CA GLY A 329 -14.61 18.04 10.73
C GLY A 329 -13.25 17.61 11.29
N PHE A 330 -12.16 18.12 10.71
CA PHE A 330 -10.79 17.79 11.07
C PHE A 330 -10.08 18.85 11.92
N ALA A 331 -10.78 19.88 12.40
CA ALA A 331 -10.19 20.96 13.18
C ALA A 331 -9.39 20.50 14.42
N ASP A 332 -9.80 19.41 15.05
CA ASP A 332 -9.19 18.89 16.28
C ASP A 332 -8.06 17.87 16.03
N PHE A 333 -7.71 17.61 14.77
CA PHE A 333 -6.67 16.64 14.39
C PHE A 333 -5.30 17.31 14.44
N ALA A 334 -4.82 17.59 15.66
CA ALA A 334 -3.56 18.31 15.86
C ALA A 334 -2.33 17.52 15.37
N ALA A 335 -2.41 16.20 15.24
CA ALA A 335 -1.31 15.38 14.73
C ALA A 335 -1.26 15.30 13.19
N LEU A 336 -2.33 15.70 12.48
CA LEU A 336 -2.47 15.46 11.04
C LEU A 336 -1.56 16.39 10.24
N GLU A 337 -0.64 15.79 9.48
CA GLU A 337 0.41 16.48 8.72
C GLU A 337 0.18 16.34 7.20
N GLU A 338 -0.32 15.20 6.75
CA GLU A 338 -0.44 14.88 5.32
C GLU A 338 -1.81 14.28 5.01
N VAL A 339 -2.46 14.80 3.96
CA VAL A 339 -3.72 14.25 3.47
C VAL A 339 -3.66 14.01 1.98
N THR A 340 -4.10 12.82 1.56
CA THR A 340 -4.25 12.43 0.16
C THR A 340 -5.71 12.12 -0.14
N LEU A 341 -6.25 12.69 -1.23
CA LEU A 341 -7.52 12.30 -1.81
C LEU A 341 -7.27 11.74 -3.22
N LEU A 342 -7.61 10.48 -3.45
CA LEU A 342 -7.71 9.86 -4.77
C LEU A 342 -9.19 9.72 -5.13
N GLY A 343 -9.59 10.30 -6.26
CA GLY A 343 -10.98 10.42 -6.66
C GLY A 343 -11.60 11.76 -6.31
N GLN A 344 -12.93 11.79 -6.20
CA GLN A 344 -13.69 13.03 -6.06
C GLN A 344 -14.70 12.97 -4.93
N CYS A 345 -14.42 13.71 -3.85
CA CYS A 345 -15.35 13.82 -2.72
C CYS A 345 -15.36 15.25 -2.18
N PRO A 346 -16.31 16.10 -2.63
CA PRO A 346 -16.42 17.45 -2.12
C PRO A 346 -16.76 17.51 -0.64
N ASP A 347 -17.52 16.55 -0.12
CA ASP A 347 -17.83 16.47 1.31
C ASP A 347 -16.58 16.20 2.16
N PHE A 348 -15.62 15.42 1.65
CA PHE A 348 -14.31 15.24 2.28
C PHE A 348 -13.48 16.53 2.25
N GLU A 349 -13.37 17.17 1.07
CA GLU A 349 -12.67 18.45 0.93
C GLU A 349 -13.25 19.51 1.88
N ARG A 350 -14.58 19.56 1.97
CA ARG A 350 -15.33 20.46 2.84
C ARG A 350 -15.08 20.16 4.31
N ALA A 351 -15.17 18.89 4.72
CA ALA A 351 -14.88 18.46 6.09
C ALA A 351 -13.46 18.82 6.53
N LEU A 352 -12.49 18.72 5.61
CA LEU A 352 -11.08 18.96 5.89
C LEU A 352 -10.73 20.45 5.99
N MET A 353 -11.20 21.27 5.04
CA MET A 353 -10.68 22.63 4.86
C MET A 353 -11.64 23.77 5.22
N THR A 354 -12.94 23.50 5.43
CA THR A 354 -13.92 24.57 5.64
C THR A 354 -13.85 25.13 7.05
N THR A 355 -13.86 26.46 7.19
CA THR A 355 -13.93 27.23 8.45
C THR A 355 -12.69 27.10 9.35
N ARG A 356 -12.21 25.89 9.61
CA ARG A 356 -11.01 25.61 10.40
C ARG A 356 -10.38 24.28 9.96
N SER A 357 -9.20 24.37 9.35
CA SER A 357 -8.39 23.22 8.94
C SER A 357 -7.54 22.67 10.08
N PRO A 358 -6.96 21.46 9.93
CA PRO A 358 -6.02 20.93 10.91
C PRO A 358 -4.81 21.85 11.06
N PRO A 359 -4.40 22.21 12.30
CA PRO A 359 -3.42 23.27 12.53
C PRO A 359 -2.01 22.94 12.03
N ASN A 360 -1.65 21.65 11.96
CA ASN A 360 -0.31 21.17 11.60
C ASN A 360 -0.25 20.54 10.20
N LEU A 361 -1.27 20.76 9.38
CA LEU A 361 -1.34 20.22 8.02
C LEU A 361 -0.25 20.85 7.14
N LYS A 362 0.69 20.03 6.65
CA LYS A 362 1.86 20.46 5.87
C LYS A 362 1.70 20.22 4.37
N SER A 363 1.00 19.15 3.99
CA SER A 363 0.93 18.67 2.62
C SER A 363 -0.45 18.15 2.26
N LEU A 364 -0.93 18.56 1.09
CA LEU A 364 -2.13 18.02 0.46
C LEU A 364 -1.76 17.35 -0.86
N THR A 365 -2.33 16.17 -1.11
CA THR A 365 -2.23 15.47 -2.40
C THR A 365 -3.63 15.22 -2.93
N PHE A 366 -3.88 15.58 -4.18
CA PHE A 366 -5.13 15.32 -4.86
C PHE A 366 -4.86 14.59 -6.19
N ARG A 367 -5.57 13.50 -6.44
CA ARG A 367 -5.40 12.70 -7.65
C ARG A 367 -6.75 12.41 -8.28
N ALA A 368 -6.97 12.82 -9.53
CA ALA A 368 -8.20 12.53 -10.27
C ALA A 368 -8.00 12.70 -11.79
N MET A 369 -8.95 12.27 -12.61
CA MET A 369 -8.99 12.51 -14.06
C MET A 369 -9.10 14.01 -14.37
N THR A 370 -9.91 14.74 -13.59
CA THR A 370 -10.19 16.17 -13.79
C THR A 370 -9.96 16.97 -12.51
N PRO A 371 -8.70 17.13 -12.06
CA PRO A 371 -8.43 17.70 -10.74
C PRO A 371 -8.80 19.19 -10.65
N PHE A 372 -8.45 19.98 -11.67
CA PHE A 372 -8.79 21.41 -11.72
C PHE A 372 -10.16 21.63 -12.34
N ARG A 373 -11.17 21.85 -11.50
CA ARG A 373 -12.56 22.06 -11.94
C ARG A 373 -13.34 22.95 -10.98
N ARG A 374 -14.42 23.53 -11.48
CA ARG A 374 -15.42 24.20 -10.64
C ARG A 374 -16.39 23.18 -10.08
N GLU A 375 -16.72 23.32 -8.81
CA GLU A 375 -17.76 22.51 -8.20
C GLU A 375 -19.14 23.01 -8.65
N ILE A 376 -20.01 22.09 -9.05
CA ILE A 376 -21.38 22.38 -9.48
C ILE A 376 -22.14 22.90 -8.25
N GLY A 377 -22.63 24.14 -8.31
CA GLY A 377 -23.40 24.77 -7.22
C GLY A 377 -22.58 25.62 -6.24
N SER A 378 -21.25 25.74 -6.41
CA SER A 378 -20.45 26.68 -5.62
C SER A 378 -20.76 28.13 -6.03
N HIS A 379 -21.31 28.92 -5.10
CA HIS A 379 -21.50 30.37 -5.23
C HIS A 379 -20.19 31.17 -5.12
N SER A 380 -19.03 30.53 -5.26
CA SER A 380 -17.75 31.22 -5.24
C SER A 380 -17.71 32.30 -6.34
N LEU A 381 -17.21 33.48 -5.98
CA LEU A 381 -17.13 34.64 -6.85
C LEU A 381 -16.57 34.22 -8.23
N PRO A 382 -17.33 34.43 -9.32
CA PRO A 382 -16.88 34.05 -10.66
C PRO A 382 -15.63 34.85 -11.01
N GLY A 383 -14.45 34.27 -10.80
CA GLY A 383 -13.18 34.91 -11.13
C GLY A 383 -11.95 34.46 -10.36
N SER A 384 -12.07 33.86 -9.16
CA SER A 384 -10.88 33.43 -8.40
C SER A 384 -10.28 32.15 -8.97
N PRO A 385 -8.98 32.11 -9.34
CA PRO A 385 -8.31 30.88 -9.76
C PRO A 385 -8.27 29.81 -8.67
N LEU A 386 -8.32 30.19 -7.38
CA LEU A 386 -8.34 29.24 -6.26
C LEU A 386 -9.61 28.38 -6.23
N ALA A 387 -10.72 28.86 -6.82
CA ALA A 387 -11.96 28.09 -6.92
C ALA A 387 -11.85 26.86 -7.86
N LEU A 388 -10.74 26.75 -8.61
CA LEU A 388 -10.42 25.57 -9.43
C LEU A 388 -9.47 24.61 -8.72
N VAL A 389 -8.82 25.05 -7.63
CA VAL A 389 -7.77 24.28 -6.96
C VAL A 389 -8.42 23.31 -5.97
N PRO A 390 -8.11 22.00 -6.04
CA PRO A 390 -8.63 21.03 -5.08
C PRO A 390 -8.36 21.45 -3.64
N PHE A 391 -9.25 21.09 -2.71
CA PHE A 391 -9.27 21.50 -1.31
C PHE A 391 -9.51 23.00 -1.07
N MET A 392 -8.92 23.88 -1.88
CA MET A 392 -9.06 25.34 -1.79
C MET A 392 -10.38 25.86 -2.33
N ARG A 393 -11.05 25.05 -3.15
CA ARG A 393 -12.41 25.31 -3.65
C ARG A 393 -13.50 25.10 -2.59
N ALA A 394 -13.17 24.48 -1.45
CA ALA A 394 -14.10 24.31 -0.35
C ALA A 394 -14.66 25.68 0.10
N PRO A 395 -15.95 25.77 0.44
CA PRO A 395 -16.55 27.02 0.88
C PRO A 395 -15.85 27.50 2.16
N SER A 396 -15.60 28.81 2.27
CA SER A 396 -14.92 29.38 3.45
C SER A 396 -13.63 28.64 3.83
N CYS A 397 -12.85 28.23 2.82
CA CYS A 397 -11.59 27.51 3.00
C CYS A 397 -10.67 28.24 3.99
N SER A 398 -10.18 27.50 4.98
CA SER A 398 -9.22 27.93 5.98
C SER A 398 -7.87 27.27 5.70
N ILE A 399 -6.85 28.09 5.45
CA ILE A 399 -5.51 27.62 5.10
C ILE A 399 -4.62 27.76 6.34
N PRO A 400 -4.07 26.66 6.89
CA PRO A 400 -3.20 26.75 8.05
C PRO A 400 -1.82 27.24 7.63
N GLU A 401 -1.14 27.99 8.49
CA GLU A 401 0.20 28.55 8.19
C GLU A 401 1.26 27.48 7.92
N SER A 402 1.05 26.26 8.41
CA SER A 402 1.92 25.11 8.22
C SER A 402 1.82 24.49 6.82
N LEU A 403 0.75 24.78 6.05
CA LEU A 403 0.52 24.19 4.74
C LEU A 403 1.41 24.86 3.69
N THR A 404 2.35 24.10 3.17
CA THR A 404 3.37 24.60 2.23
C THR A 404 3.34 23.91 0.89
N ARG A 405 2.73 22.72 0.79
CA ARG A 405 2.75 21.89 -0.41
C ARG A 405 1.36 21.45 -0.84
N LEU A 406 1.08 21.58 -2.13
CA LEU A 406 -0.06 20.98 -2.81
C LEU A 406 0.45 20.18 -4.01
N LYS A 407 0.22 18.87 -3.99
CA LYS A 407 0.50 17.96 -5.10
C LYS A 407 -0.81 17.62 -5.80
N VAL A 408 -0.84 17.80 -7.11
CA VAL A 408 -2.02 17.45 -7.92
C VAL A 408 -1.58 16.50 -9.01
N ALA A 409 -2.16 15.30 -9.06
CA ALA A 409 -1.87 14.35 -10.13
C ALA A 409 -3.09 14.19 -11.03
N TYR A 410 -2.85 14.24 -12.34
CA TYR A 410 -3.79 13.74 -13.32
C TYR A 410 -3.74 12.21 -13.32
N TYR A 411 -4.89 11.59 -13.14
CA TYR A 411 -5.07 10.14 -13.10
C TYR A 411 -5.98 9.76 -14.27
N ASP A 412 -5.41 9.38 -15.41
CA ASP A 412 -6.20 9.01 -16.60
C ASP A 412 -6.49 7.51 -16.62
N THR A 413 -7.59 7.12 -17.25
CA THR A 413 -8.01 5.72 -17.42
C THR A 413 -7.31 5.04 -18.59
N LEU A 414 -6.74 5.81 -19.52
CA LEU A 414 -6.02 5.26 -20.67
C LEU A 414 -4.50 5.44 -20.49
N PRO A 415 -3.69 4.40 -20.74
CA PRO A 415 -2.23 4.56 -20.80
C PRO A 415 -1.89 5.69 -21.77
N ILE A 416 -1.07 6.66 -21.36
CA ILE A 416 -0.54 7.62 -22.32
C ILE A 416 0.33 6.83 -23.27
N GLY A 417 -0.19 6.54 -24.46
CA GLY A 417 0.63 6.28 -25.62
C GLY A 417 1.67 7.40 -25.72
N VAL A 418 2.93 7.02 -25.95
CA VAL A 418 4.08 7.93 -25.99
C VAL A 418 3.72 9.17 -26.85
N GLY A 419 3.52 10.34 -26.23
CA GLY A 419 3.31 11.60 -26.97
C GLY A 419 2.17 12.53 -26.54
N ARG A 420 1.27 12.18 -25.60
CA ARG A 420 0.26 13.15 -25.14
C ARG A 420 0.84 14.17 -24.15
N SER A 421 0.80 15.45 -24.53
CA SER A 421 1.04 16.61 -23.65
C SER A 421 -0.31 17.15 -23.14
N PHE A 422 -0.29 17.89 -22.03
CA PHE A 422 -1.43 18.71 -21.63
C PHE A 422 -1.78 19.74 -22.73
N SER A 423 -3.07 19.96 -22.95
CA SER A 423 -3.56 21.03 -23.83
C SER A 423 -3.12 22.42 -23.33
N GLU A 424 -3.01 23.42 -24.21
CA GLU A 424 -2.68 24.78 -23.76
C GLU A 424 -3.74 25.37 -22.80
N THR A 425 -5.00 24.98 -22.95
CA THR A 425 -6.06 25.31 -21.98
C THR A 425 -5.73 24.77 -20.60
N THR A 426 -5.38 23.48 -20.52
CA THR A 426 -4.99 22.81 -19.27
C THR A 426 -3.73 23.46 -18.68
N LYS A 427 -2.70 23.70 -19.50
CA LYS A 427 -1.47 24.37 -19.08
C LYS A 427 -1.76 25.78 -18.55
N GLY A 428 -2.66 26.51 -19.20
CA GLY A 428 -3.13 27.83 -18.77
C GLY A 428 -3.84 27.80 -17.41
N ILE A 429 -4.65 26.78 -17.14
CA ILE A 429 -5.29 26.56 -15.83
C ILE A 429 -4.22 26.27 -14.76
N ILE A 430 -3.29 25.35 -15.02
CA ILE A 430 -2.20 25.00 -14.09
C ILE A 430 -1.36 26.24 -13.74
N ARG A 431 -0.96 27.05 -14.73
CA ARG A 431 -0.21 28.31 -14.49
C ARG A 431 -1.00 29.28 -13.62
N LYS A 432 -2.30 29.44 -13.88
CA LYS A 432 -3.18 30.32 -13.07
C LYS A 432 -3.32 29.81 -11.63
N ALA A 433 -3.48 28.50 -11.46
CA ALA A 433 -3.54 27.84 -10.15
C ALA A 433 -2.21 28.01 -9.39
N ALA A 434 -1.08 27.71 -10.02
CA ALA A 434 0.26 27.84 -9.44
C ALA A 434 0.54 29.28 -8.98
N ASN A 435 0.19 30.27 -9.80
CA ASN A 435 0.33 31.68 -9.42
C ASN A 435 -0.57 32.06 -8.24
N ALA A 436 -1.77 31.48 -8.15
CA ALA A 436 -2.68 31.75 -7.05
C ALA A 436 -2.25 31.08 -5.74
N THR A 437 -1.75 29.84 -5.78
CA THR A 437 -1.22 29.13 -4.61
C THR A 437 0.09 29.75 -4.13
N LYS A 438 0.98 30.17 -5.05
CA LYS A 438 2.23 30.85 -4.69
C LYS A 438 1.99 32.16 -3.92
N LYS A 439 0.95 32.91 -4.26
CA LYS A 439 0.56 34.15 -3.55
C LYS A 439 0.18 33.94 -2.09
N ILE A 440 -0.21 32.73 -1.72
CA ILE A 440 -0.57 32.34 -0.36
C ILE A 440 0.48 31.42 0.28
N GLY A 441 1.68 31.33 -0.31
CA GLY A 441 2.81 30.57 0.25
C GLY A 441 2.77 29.06 0.01
N ILE A 442 1.92 28.57 -0.90
CA ILE A 442 1.78 27.14 -1.20
C ILE A 442 2.44 26.83 -2.55
N GLU A 443 3.39 25.89 -2.52
CA GLU A 443 4.02 25.33 -3.70
C GLU A 443 3.10 24.30 -4.37
N LEU A 444 2.77 24.52 -5.64
CA LEU A 444 2.00 23.59 -6.47
C LEU A 444 2.95 22.73 -7.32
N THR A 445 2.86 21.41 -7.14
CA THR A 445 3.44 20.44 -8.08
C THR A 445 2.30 19.74 -8.81
N VAL A 446 2.41 19.64 -10.14
CA VAL A 446 1.47 18.84 -10.95
C VAL A 446 2.20 17.68 -11.59
N SER A 447 1.64 16.49 -11.44
CA SER A 447 2.15 15.26 -11.99
C SER A 447 1.09 14.56 -12.85
N TYR A 448 1.55 13.54 -13.54
CA TYR A 448 0.75 12.65 -14.34
C TYR A 448 1.03 11.21 -13.92
N VAL A 449 -0.01 10.41 -13.67
CA VAL A 449 0.14 9.00 -13.29
C VAL A 449 -0.16 8.13 -14.52
N ASP A 450 0.88 7.48 -15.04
CA ASP A 450 0.73 6.48 -16.10
C ASP A 450 0.17 5.19 -15.49
N ARG A 451 -1.09 4.85 -15.82
CA ARG A 451 -1.70 3.58 -15.41
C ARG A 451 -1.19 2.43 -16.28
N SER A 452 -0.96 1.30 -15.63
CA SER A 452 -0.85 0.01 -16.30
C SER A 452 -2.25 -0.58 -16.53
N ASN A 453 -2.36 -1.73 -17.18
CA ASN A 453 -3.62 -2.47 -17.28
C ASN A 453 -4.01 -3.16 -15.96
N TYR A 454 -3.19 -2.99 -14.92
CA TYR A 454 -3.43 -3.53 -13.58
C TYR A 454 -4.10 -2.48 -12.71
N TYR A 455 -4.84 -2.93 -11.71
CA TYR A 455 -5.51 -2.09 -10.74
C TYR A 455 -5.18 -2.59 -9.32
N PRO A 456 -5.30 -1.72 -8.29
CA PRO A 456 -5.13 -2.14 -6.91
C PRO A 456 -6.13 -3.26 -6.55
N PRO A 457 -5.76 -4.20 -5.65
CA PRO A 457 -4.42 -4.41 -5.12
C PRO A 457 -3.46 -4.84 -6.23
N TYR A 458 -2.28 -4.20 -6.31
CA TYR A 458 -1.25 -4.64 -7.25
C TYR A 458 -0.54 -5.85 -6.66
N LEU A 459 -0.65 -6.99 -7.34
CA LEU A 459 -0.12 -8.27 -6.89
C LEU A 459 1.37 -8.42 -7.22
N TRP A 460 1.97 -9.52 -6.77
CA TRP A 460 3.38 -9.77 -6.93
C TRP A 460 3.81 -9.77 -8.40
N GLY A 461 4.78 -8.91 -8.71
CA GLY A 461 5.34 -8.77 -10.06
C GLY A 461 4.53 -7.86 -10.97
N GLU A 462 3.37 -7.38 -10.54
CA GLU A 462 2.58 -6.43 -11.30
C GLU A 462 3.22 -5.02 -11.29
N PRO A 463 3.26 -4.33 -12.43
CA PRO A 463 3.77 -2.98 -12.51
C PRO A 463 2.80 -2.00 -11.84
N GLN A 464 3.30 -1.33 -10.80
CA GLN A 464 2.61 -0.21 -10.17
C GLN A 464 2.59 1.04 -11.07
N PRO A 465 1.59 1.93 -10.92
CA PRO A 465 1.51 3.16 -11.68
C PRO A 465 2.73 4.04 -11.44
N THR A 466 3.26 4.60 -12.52
CA THR A 466 4.42 5.50 -12.43
C THR A 466 3.96 6.95 -12.47
N GLU A 467 4.34 7.73 -11.46
CA GLU A 467 4.05 9.16 -11.40
C GLU A 467 5.19 9.96 -12.04
N THR A 468 4.88 10.70 -13.10
CA THR A 468 5.82 11.59 -13.79
C THR A 468 5.49 13.05 -13.48
N ILE A 469 6.46 13.81 -12.98
CA ILE A 469 6.28 15.25 -12.73
C ILE A 469 6.10 15.98 -14.07
N ALA A 470 5.06 16.80 -14.15
CA ALA A 470 4.73 17.56 -15.34
C ALA A 470 4.93 19.07 -15.15
N PHE A 471 4.76 19.57 -13.93
CA PHE A 471 4.91 20.98 -13.58
C PHE A 471 5.45 21.14 -12.15
N THR A 472 6.41 22.04 -11.96
CA THR A 472 6.87 22.51 -10.64
C THR A 472 6.68 24.03 -10.54
N GLY A 473 6.49 24.54 -9.32
CA GLY A 473 6.28 25.97 -9.10
C GLY A 473 7.46 26.86 -9.50
N ASP A 474 8.66 26.29 -9.58
CA ASP A 474 9.90 26.99 -9.89
C ASP A 474 10.33 26.84 -11.36
N ASP A 475 10.25 25.63 -11.92
CA ASP A 475 10.71 25.35 -13.29
C ASP A 475 9.60 25.47 -14.35
N GLY A 476 8.34 25.57 -13.90
CA GLY A 476 7.19 25.51 -14.80
C GLY A 476 6.98 24.10 -15.34
N PHE A 477 6.61 23.96 -16.61
CA PHE A 477 6.44 22.64 -17.23
C PHE A 477 7.80 21.99 -17.51
N VAL A 478 7.93 20.69 -17.28
CA VAL A 478 9.20 19.96 -17.41
C VAL A 478 9.10 18.76 -18.35
N GLY A 479 10.25 18.30 -18.85
CA GLY A 479 10.37 17.09 -19.67
C GLY A 479 9.47 17.09 -20.90
N ARG A 480 8.75 15.97 -21.13
CA ARG A 480 7.85 15.79 -22.28
C ARG A 480 6.67 16.77 -22.32
N PHE A 481 6.40 17.47 -21.20
CA PHE A 481 5.28 18.41 -21.09
C PHE A 481 5.63 19.85 -21.51
N LEU A 482 6.90 20.10 -21.87
CA LEU A 482 7.36 21.40 -22.41
C LEU A 482 6.73 21.68 -23.78
N SER A 483 6.81 20.73 -24.71
CA SER A 483 6.43 20.94 -26.09
C SER A 483 4.90 20.99 -26.28
N THR A 484 4.44 21.92 -27.09
CA THR A 484 3.17 21.80 -27.81
C THR A 484 3.48 21.03 -29.08
N HIS A 485 3.30 19.72 -29.10
CA HIS A 485 3.05 19.08 -30.38
C HIS A 485 1.71 19.63 -30.87
N THR A 486 1.78 20.71 -31.64
CA THR A 486 0.80 20.95 -32.70
C THR A 486 0.98 19.75 -33.61
N ALA A 487 0.09 18.76 -33.47
CA ALA A 487 -0.18 17.91 -34.61
C ALA A 487 -0.58 18.91 -35.70
N SER A 488 0.31 19.11 -36.67
CA SER A 488 -0.07 19.72 -37.94
C SER A 488 -1.21 18.86 -38.46
N ASP A 489 -2.41 19.43 -38.48
CA ASP A 489 -3.45 19.04 -39.43
C ASP A 489 -2.79 19.16 -40.80
N ASP A 490 -2.34 18.03 -41.34
CA ASP A 490 -1.88 17.92 -42.71
C ASP A 490 -2.45 16.61 -43.27
N ASP A 491 -3.11 16.79 -44.41
CA ASP A 491 -3.67 15.80 -45.34
C ASP A 491 -5.05 15.18 -45.07
N GLY A 492 -6.04 15.81 -45.71
CA GLY A 492 -7.32 15.19 -46.05
C GLY A 492 -8.37 16.15 -46.64
N ASP A 493 -7.99 17.05 -47.54
CA ASP A 493 -8.95 17.76 -48.41
C ASP A 493 -9.66 16.74 -49.31
N ASP A 494 -10.86 16.29 -48.92
CA ASP A 494 -11.81 15.65 -49.82
C ASP A 494 -12.99 16.61 -50.06
N GLU A 495 -12.79 17.47 -51.06
CA GLU A 495 -13.83 18.29 -51.66
C GLU A 495 -14.26 17.63 -53.00
N TRP A 496 -15.57 17.49 -53.16
CA TRP A 496 -16.36 17.18 -54.37
C TRP A 496 -16.52 15.71 -54.80
N GLU A 497 -17.73 15.16 -54.60
CA GLU A 497 -18.69 15.05 -55.71
C GLU A 497 -20.10 14.77 -55.18
N THR A 498 -20.99 15.73 -55.42
CA THR A 498 -22.44 15.55 -55.45
C THR A 498 -22.79 14.73 -56.68
N ASP A 499 -23.50 13.62 -56.51
CA ASP A 499 -24.36 13.10 -57.57
C ASP A 499 -25.77 12.87 -57.05
N SER A 500 -26.69 13.28 -57.90
CA SER A 500 -28.13 13.27 -57.73
C SER A 500 -28.66 11.97 -58.31
N ASP A 501 -29.56 11.30 -57.58
CA ASP A 501 -30.82 10.71 -58.08
C ASP A 501 -31.69 10.21 -56.91
#